data_AF-A0A1F8GHT8-F1
#
_entry.id   AF-A0A1F8GHT8-F1
#
_cell.length_a   1.000
_cell.length_b   1.000
_cell.length_c   1.000
_cell.angle_alpha   90.00
_cell.angle_beta   90.00
_cell.angle_gamma   90.00
#
_symmetry.space_group_name_H-M   'P 1'
#
loop_
_entity.id
_entity.type
_entity.pdbx_description
1 polymer ?
#
loop_
_entity_poly.entity_id
_entity_poly.type
_entity_poly.pdbx_seq_one_letter_code
_entity_poly.pdbx_strand_id
1 'polypeptide(L)'
;MAQKESRIARITRLTAERFPSFGGAKIDNPFSPIQPVFAFGVDIEKVVRFVLSKRNATERAKRDKIGNDARDISYTSELLKPLSSKALGEIERLGRNDAHRRLKEKIYPFSQLNYATREKLLHLPISWLHEGAQWQLNTRKPAVLLLR
;
A
#
# COMPACT_ATOMS: atom_id res chain seq x y z
N MET A 1 21.61 21.74 -30.46
CA MET A 1 21.30 20.88 -29.29
C MET A 1 19.81 21.03 -28.97
N ALA A 2 19.01 19.98 -29.16
CA ALA A 2 17.58 20.04 -28.84
C ALA A 2 17.38 19.87 -27.33
N GLN A 3 16.95 20.92 -26.64
CA GLN A 3 16.59 20.81 -25.21
C GLN A 3 15.40 19.86 -25.06
N LYS A 4 15.61 18.80 -24.29
CA LYS A 4 14.58 17.79 -24.04
C LYS A 4 13.53 18.38 -23.11
N GLU A 5 12.34 18.64 -23.65
CA GLU A 5 11.19 19.18 -22.91
C GLU A 5 10.88 18.32 -21.67
N SER A 6 10.68 18.94 -20.51
CA SER A 6 10.36 18.22 -19.28
C SER A 6 8.95 17.60 -19.37
N ARG A 7 8.73 16.48 -18.67
CA ARG A 7 7.42 15.79 -18.69
C ARG A 7 6.27 16.68 -18.21
N ILE A 8 6.55 17.60 -17.28
CA ILE A 8 5.57 18.57 -16.78
C ILE A 8 5.27 19.61 -17.87
N ALA A 9 6.31 20.21 -18.47
CA ALA A 9 6.15 21.18 -19.55
C ALA A 9 5.35 20.59 -20.73
N ARG A 10 5.64 19.36 -21.12
CA ARG A 10 4.93 18.65 -22.18
C ARG A 10 3.45 18.42 -21.86
N ILE A 11 3.12 18.00 -20.63
CA ILE A 11 1.71 17.77 -20.22
C ILE A 11 0.97 19.09 -20.11
N THR A 12 1.59 20.12 -19.53
CA THR A 12 1.04 21.47 -19.45
C THR A 12 0.72 22.02 -20.83
N ARG A 13 1.66 21.92 -21.78
CA ARG A 13 1.46 22.35 -23.17
C ARG A 13 0.30 21.60 -23.84
N LEU A 14 0.28 20.27 -23.77
CA LEU A 14 -0.81 19.47 -24.34
C LEU A 14 -2.17 19.74 -23.68
N THR A 15 -2.18 20.10 -22.40
CA THR A 15 -3.40 20.44 -21.66
C THR A 15 -3.91 21.83 -22.06
N ALA A 16 -3.03 22.80 -22.24
CA ALA A 16 -3.36 24.13 -22.74
C ALA A 16 -3.85 24.09 -24.20
N GLU A 17 -3.24 23.26 -25.05
CA GLU A 17 -3.67 23.03 -26.44
C GLU A 17 -5.06 22.40 -26.52
N ARG A 18 -5.36 21.46 -25.61
CA ARG A 18 -6.63 20.72 -25.62
C ARG A 18 -7.77 21.41 -24.89
N PHE A 19 -7.44 22.30 -23.96
CA PHE A 19 -8.40 23.10 -23.21
C PHE A 19 -7.96 24.58 -23.17
N PRO A 20 -8.24 25.34 -24.25
CA PRO A 20 -7.78 26.73 -24.40
C PRO A 20 -8.27 27.66 -23.28
N SER A 21 -9.40 27.32 -22.64
CA SER A 21 -9.99 28.06 -21.52
C SER A 21 -9.13 28.06 -20.24
N PHE A 22 -8.13 27.18 -20.14
CA PHE A 22 -7.14 27.20 -19.04
C PHE A 22 -5.87 27.98 -19.38
N GLY A 23 -5.62 28.25 -20.65
CA GLY A 23 -4.55 29.14 -21.08
C GLY A 23 -4.98 30.55 -20.74
N GLY A 24 -4.40 31.14 -19.70
CA GLY A 24 -4.69 32.52 -19.32
C GLY A 24 -4.69 33.43 -20.55
N ALA A 25 -5.75 34.24 -20.66
CA ALA A 25 -5.89 35.22 -21.74
C ALA A 25 -4.60 36.05 -21.84
N LYS A 26 -3.98 36.05 -23.02
CA LYS A 26 -3.13 37.19 -23.39
C LYS A 26 -4.06 38.38 -23.55
N ILE A 27 -4.06 39.28 -22.58
CA ILE A 27 -4.73 40.58 -22.70
C ILE A 27 -3.76 41.48 -23.46
N ASP A 28 -3.73 41.34 -24.79
CA ASP A 28 -3.10 42.30 -25.69
C ASP A 28 -4.20 43.11 -26.38
N ASN A 29 -4.96 43.93 -25.64
CA ASN A 29 -5.78 44.98 -26.25
C ASN A 29 -6.21 46.06 -25.25
N PRO A 30 -5.85 47.35 -25.46
CA PRO A 30 -6.16 48.44 -24.52
C PRO A 30 -7.57 49.07 -24.68
N PHE A 31 -8.43 48.59 -25.57
CA PHE A 31 -9.77 49.17 -25.80
C PHE A 31 -10.85 48.12 -26.03
N SER A 32 -11.39 47.53 -24.95
CA SER A 32 -12.69 46.86 -25.01
C SER A 32 -13.34 46.78 -23.61
N PRO A 33 -14.55 47.34 -23.41
CA PRO A 33 -15.25 47.25 -22.13
C PRO A 33 -16.14 45.99 -22.08
N ILE A 34 -16.00 45.20 -20.99
CA ILE A 34 -17.02 44.31 -20.36
C ILE A 34 -17.18 42.94 -21.11
N GLN A 35 -16.89 41.71 -20.62
CA GLN A 35 -16.71 41.08 -19.28
C GLN A 35 -15.80 39.82 -19.39
N PRO A 36 -15.15 39.38 -18.30
CA PRO A 36 -14.79 37.97 -18.16
C PRO A 36 -15.29 37.41 -16.82
N VAL A 37 -16.48 36.81 -16.79
CA VAL A 37 -16.85 35.93 -15.67
C VAL A 37 -16.27 34.55 -15.97
N PHE A 38 -14.96 34.39 -15.83
CA PHE A 38 -14.26 33.13 -15.48
C PHE A 38 -12.78 33.46 -15.21
N ALA A 39 -12.54 34.36 -14.26
CA ALA A 39 -11.22 34.57 -13.69
C ALA A 39 -10.87 33.44 -12.71
N PHE A 40 -10.65 32.23 -13.23
CA PHE A 40 -9.89 31.22 -12.49
C PHE A 40 -8.52 31.14 -13.14
N GLY A 41 -7.62 32.02 -12.69
CA GLY A 41 -6.17 31.98 -12.97
C GLY A 41 -5.54 30.75 -12.32
N VAL A 42 -6.01 29.57 -12.69
CA VAL A 42 -5.50 28.30 -12.25
C VAL A 42 -4.34 27.97 -13.18
N ASP A 43 -3.14 28.26 -12.70
CA ASP A 43 -1.89 27.89 -13.35
C ASP A 43 -1.91 26.38 -13.65
N ILE A 44 -2.04 26.05 -14.94
CA ILE A 44 -2.10 24.67 -15.44
C ILE A 44 -0.93 23.86 -14.91
N GLU A 45 0.25 24.47 -14.77
CA GLU A 45 1.41 23.80 -14.25
C GLU A 45 1.19 23.36 -12.78
N LYS A 46 0.56 24.20 -11.96
CA LYS A 46 0.19 23.85 -10.57
C LYS A 46 -0.82 22.71 -10.53
N VAL A 47 -1.80 22.70 -11.43
CA VAL A 47 -2.78 21.60 -11.53
C VAL A 47 -2.12 20.31 -11.95
N VAL A 48 -1.28 20.34 -12.98
CA VAL A 48 -0.54 19.17 -13.46
C VAL A 48 0.37 18.62 -12.35
N ARG A 49 1.10 19.49 -11.64
CA ARG A 49 1.92 19.11 -10.48
C ARG A 49 1.07 18.49 -9.38
N PHE A 50 -0.09 19.05 -9.05
CA PHE A 50 -1.02 18.53 -8.05
C PHE A 50 -1.61 17.15 -8.43
N VAL A 51 -2.04 16.98 -9.68
CA VAL A 51 -2.57 15.69 -10.15
C VAL A 51 -1.49 14.62 -10.13
N LEU A 52 -0.27 14.97 -10.58
CA LEU A 52 0.87 14.04 -10.55
C LEU A 52 1.28 13.69 -9.12
N SER A 53 1.27 14.66 -8.18
CA SER A 53 1.59 14.40 -6.78
C SER A 53 0.53 13.52 -6.11
N LYS A 54 -0.76 13.76 -6.37
CA LYS A 54 -1.85 12.92 -5.87
C LYS A 54 -1.79 11.51 -6.46
N ARG A 55 -1.53 11.38 -7.77
CA ARG A 55 -1.33 10.07 -8.41
C ARG A 55 -0.15 9.33 -7.80
N ASN A 56 0.97 10.00 -7.56
CA ASN A 56 2.13 9.39 -6.91
C ASN A 56 1.81 8.97 -5.46
N ALA A 57 1.07 9.78 -4.71
CA ALA A 57 0.61 9.42 -3.36
C ALA A 57 -0.33 8.20 -3.38
N THR A 58 -1.25 8.12 -4.35
CA THR A 58 -2.14 6.97 -4.52
C THR A 58 -1.37 5.73 -4.97
N GLU A 59 -0.39 5.86 -5.85
CA GLU A 59 0.46 4.75 -6.28
C GLU A 59 1.40 4.29 -5.15
N ARG A 60 1.88 5.20 -4.29
CA ARG A 60 2.57 4.85 -3.05
C ARG A 60 1.63 4.12 -2.08
N ALA A 61 0.44 4.64 -1.82
CA ALA A 61 -0.55 3.98 -0.96
C ALA A 61 -0.99 2.61 -1.53
N LYS A 62 -1.03 2.42 -2.85
CA LYS A 62 -1.25 1.12 -3.48
C LYS A 62 -0.04 0.19 -3.34
N ARG A 63 1.19 0.72 -3.45
CA ARG A 63 2.41 -0.05 -3.15
C ARG A 63 2.51 -0.43 -1.67
N ASP A 64 2.05 0.43 -0.78
CA ASP A 64 1.97 0.16 0.65
C ASP A 64 0.86 -0.87 0.95
N LYS A 65 -0.22 -0.91 0.16
CA LYS A 65 -1.20 -2.02 0.13
C LYS A 65 -0.70 -3.33 -0.49
N ILE A 66 0.48 -3.32 -1.13
CA ILE A 66 1.19 -4.55 -1.59
C ILE A 66 2.08 -5.08 -0.45
N GLY A 67 2.21 -4.35 0.66
CA GLY A 67 2.68 -4.89 1.94
C GLY A 67 1.51 -5.52 2.70
N ASN A 68 1.77 -6.62 3.41
CA ASN A 68 0.76 -7.26 4.25
C ASN A 68 0.14 -6.24 5.22
N ASP A 69 -1.19 -6.08 5.22
CA ASP A 69 -1.87 -5.16 6.14
C ASP A 69 -1.60 -5.67 7.56
N ALA A 70 -1.06 -4.80 8.41
CA ALA A 70 -0.75 -5.13 9.80
C ALA A 70 -1.98 -5.66 10.56
N ARG A 71 -3.19 -5.28 10.13
CA ARG A 71 -4.45 -5.83 10.67
C ARG A 71 -4.65 -7.30 10.32
N ASP A 72 -4.31 -7.71 9.10
CA ASP A 72 -4.42 -9.09 8.65
C ASP A 72 -3.37 -9.99 9.35
N ILE A 73 -2.16 -9.46 9.55
CA ILE A 73 -1.11 -10.13 10.34
C ILE A 73 -1.55 -10.26 11.80
N SER A 74 -2.07 -9.18 12.40
CA SER A 74 -2.57 -9.20 13.79
C SER A 74 -3.73 -10.17 13.95
N TYR A 75 -4.65 -10.25 13.00
CA TYR A 75 -5.73 -11.23 13.02
C TYR A 75 -5.19 -12.66 12.95
N THR A 76 -4.25 -12.91 12.05
CA THR A 76 -3.60 -14.21 11.90
C THR A 76 -2.82 -14.60 13.17
N SER A 77 -2.15 -13.64 13.81
CA SER A 77 -1.46 -13.80 15.10
C SER A 77 -2.42 -14.27 16.20
N GLU A 78 -3.62 -13.70 16.28
CA GLU A 78 -4.63 -14.13 17.26
C GLU A 78 -5.12 -15.56 17.01
N LEU A 79 -5.26 -15.98 15.75
CA LEU A 79 -5.59 -17.38 15.42
C LEU A 79 -4.48 -18.36 15.85
N LEU A 80 -3.23 -17.93 15.85
CA LEU A 80 -2.07 -18.73 16.24
C LEU A 80 -1.76 -18.67 17.74
N LYS A 81 -2.45 -17.80 18.50
CA LYS A 81 -2.29 -17.63 19.95
C LYS A 81 -2.36 -18.91 20.78
N PRO A 82 -3.18 -19.94 20.45
CA PRO A 82 -3.21 -21.19 21.20
C PRO A 82 -1.92 -22.02 21.09
N LEU A 83 -1.08 -21.77 20.09
CA LEU A 83 0.13 -22.55 19.84
C LEU A 83 1.24 -22.21 20.84
N SER A 84 2.02 -23.21 21.25
CA SER A 84 3.23 -23.00 22.06
C SER A 84 4.28 -22.17 21.31
N SER A 85 5.18 -21.50 22.01
CA SER A 85 6.27 -20.72 21.36
C SER A 85 7.18 -21.61 20.52
N LYS A 86 7.34 -22.88 20.90
CA LYS A 86 8.03 -23.88 20.07
C LYS A 86 7.29 -24.11 18.74
N ALA A 87 5.98 -24.32 18.79
CA ALA A 87 5.15 -24.51 17.60
C ALA A 87 5.15 -23.28 16.67
N LEU A 88 5.12 -22.06 17.23
CA LEU A 88 5.23 -20.82 16.46
C LEU A 88 6.60 -20.67 15.78
N GLY A 89 7.69 -21.00 16.48
CA GLY A 89 9.04 -20.98 15.92
C GLY A 89 9.24 -22.01 14.81
N GLU A 90 8.55 -23.16 14.89
CA GLU A 90 8.49 -24.12 13.80
C GLU A 90 7.77 -23.54 12.59
N ILE A 91 6.61 -22.88 12.76
CA ILE A 91 5.90 -22.20 11.66
C ILE A 91 6.80 -21.18 10.96
N GLU A 92 7.55 -20.37 11.70
CA GLU A 92 8.50 -19.39 11.13
C GLU A 92 9.57 -20.06 10.25
N ARG A 93 10.01 -21.27 10.63
CA ARG A 93 11.07 -22.03 9.93
C ARG A 93 10.57 -22.93 8.80
N LEU A 94 9.27 -23.18 8.71
CA LEU A 94 8.70 -24.03 7.66
C LEU A 94 8.87 -23.37 6.29
N GLY A 95 9.13 -24.20 5.27
CA GLY A 95 9.01 -23.74 3.88
C GLY A 95 7.54 -23.47 3.53
N ARG A 96 7.28 -22.54 2.60
CA ARG A 96 5.91 -22.14 2.24
C ARG A 96 5.00 -23.32 1.88
N ASN A 97 5.52 -24.25 1.07
CA ASN A 97 4.78 -25.44 0.64
C ASN A 97 4.55 -26.43 1.80
N ASP A 98 5.46 -26.48 2.77
CA ASP A 98 5.37 -27.41 3.90
C ASP A 98 4.37 -26.93 4.95
N ALA A 99 4.29 -25.61 5.18
CA ALA A 99 3.31 -25.01 6.08
C ALA A 99 1.88 -25.35 5.65
N HIS A 100 1.55 -25.15 4.37
CA HIS A 100 0.21 -25.45 3.85
C HIS A 100 -0.08 -26.96 3.86
N ARG A 101 0.90 -27.79 3.48
CA ARG A 101 0.76 -29.25 3.54
C ARG A 101 0.43 -29.71 4.96
N ARG A 102 1.21 -29.30 5.96
CA ARG A 102 0.99 -29.69 7.36
C ARG A 102 -0.32 -29.17 7.92
N LEU A 103 -0.74 -27.98 7.50
CA LEU A 103 -2.03 -27.40 7.87
C LEU A 103 -3.20 -28.26 7.35
N LYS A 104 -3.11 -28.72 6.09
CA LYS A 104 -4.11 -29.60 5.45
C LYS A 104 -4.09 -31.02 6.04
N GLU A 105 -2.91 -31.57 6.29
CA GLU A 105 -2.72 -32.91 6.83
C GLU A 105 -2.93 -32.98 8.36
N LYS A 106 -3.20 -31.83 9.02
CA LYS A 106 -3.43 -31.72 10.46
C LYS A 106 -2.23 -32.21 11.28
N ILE A 107 -1.02 -31.96 10.78
CA ILE A 107 0.24 -32.38 11.39
C ILE A 107 0.77 -31.25 12.27
N TYR A 108 1.62 -31.59 13.24
CA TYR A 108 2.39 -30.62 14.02
C TYR A 108 3.10 -29.62 13.09
N PRO A 109 3.03 -28.30 13.33
CA PRO A 109 2.52 -27.62 14.55
C PRO A 109 1.01 -27.36 14.61
N PHE A 110 0.27 -27.56 13.52
CA PHE A 110 -1.15 -27.18 13.41
C PHE A 110 -2.13 -28.22 13.99
N SER A 111 -1.65 -29.41 14.34
CA SER A 111 -2.46 -30.46 15.00
C SER A 111 -3.11 -29.99 16.30
N GLN A 112 -2.48 -29.04 17.00
CA GLN A 112 -2.95 -28.47 18.27
C GLN A 112 -4.10 -27.46 18.13
N LEU A 113 -4.42 -27.03 16.91
CA LEU A 113 -5.50 -26.07 16.67
C LEU A 113 -6.85 -26.77 16.52
N ASN A 114 -7.92 -26.08 16.92
CA ASN A 114 -9.28 -26.56 16.67
C ASN A 114 -9.61 -26.52 15.16
N TYR A 115 -10.64 -27.26 14.76
CA TYR A 115 -11.05 -27.36 13.36
C TYR A 115 -11.35 -25.99 12.74
N ALA A 116 -12.18 -25.17 13.38
CA ALA A 116 -12.57 -23.86 12.87
C ALA A 116 -11.38 -22.91 12.64
N THR A 117 -10.35 -22.98 13.49
CA THR A 117 -9.15 -22.16 13.36
C THR A 117 -8.29 -22.65 12.20
N ARG A 118 -8.12 -23.98 12.06
CA ARG A 118 -7.38 -24.54 10.91
C ARG A 118 -8.01 -24.20 9.57
N GLU A 119 -9.33 -24.34 9.46
CA GLU A 119 -10.06 -23.99 8.23
C GLU A 119 -9.82 -22.52 7.85
N LYS A 120 -9.91 -21.61 8.83
CA LYS A 120 -9.61 -20.19 8.59
C LYS A 120 -8.18 -19.98 8.10
N LEU A 121 -7.19 -20.60 8.75
CA LEU A 121 -5.78 -20.48 8.37
C LEU A 121 -5.50 -21.05 6.97
N LEU A 122 -6.25 -22.06 6.53
CA LEU A 122 -6.05 -22.72 5.23
C LEU A 122 -6.34 -21.78 4.05
N HIS A 123 -7.23 -20.81 4.27
CA HIS A 123 -7.60 -19.81 3.27
C HIS A 123 -6.71 -18.56 3.31
N LEU A 124 -5.80 -18.45 4.28
CA LEU A 124 -4.92 -17.29 4.40
C LEU A 124 -3.65 -17.45 3.55
N PRO A 125 -3.08 -16.33 3.06
CA PRO A 125 -1.75 -16.31 2.50
C PRO A 125 -0.73 -16.88 3.48
N ILE A 126 0.17 -17.73 2.98
CA ILE A 126 1.23 -18.35 3.80
C ILE A 126 2.15 -17.29 4.40
N SER A 127 2.39 -16.17 3.71
CA SER A 127 3.14 -15.03 4.27
C SER A 127 2.54 -14.53 5.58
N TRP A 128 1.20 -14.49 5.69
CA TRP A 128 0.51 -14.06 6.91
C TRP A 128 0.66 -15.08 8.03
N LEU A 129 0.75 -16.37 7.72
CA LEU A 129 1.03 -17.41 8.71
C LEU A 129 2.43 -17.22 9.33
N HIS A 130 3.44 -16.96 8.49
CA HIS A 130 4.80 -16.71 8.95
C HIS A 130 4.90 -15.42 9.76
N GLU A 131 4.37 -14.33 9.22
CA GLU A 131 4.43 -13.01 9.88
C GLU A 131 3.55 -12.97 11.13
N GLY A 132 2.40 -13.63 11.12
CA GLY A 132 1.54 -13.78 12.31
C GLY A 132 2.20 -14.64 13.39
N ALA A 133 2.92 -15.71 13.01
CA ALA A 133 3.68 -16.51 13.97
C ALA A 133 4.84 -15.70 14.58
N GLN A 134 5.56 -14.95 13.75
CA GLN A 134 6.65 -14.09 14.20
C GLN A 134 6.14 -12.96 15.11
N TRP A 135 5.00 -12.34 14.77
CA TRP A 135 4.32 -11.36 15.60
C TRP A 135 3.98 -11.95 16.97
N GLN A 136 3.37 -13.13 17.00
CA GLN A 136 2.99 -13.81 18.23
C GLN A 136 4.19 -14.24 19.08
N LEU A 137 5.33 -14.53 18.45
CA LEU A 137 6.59 -14.75 19.17
C LEU A 137 7.11 -13.46 19.80
N ASN A 138 7.05 -12.35 19.06
CA ASN A 138 7.51 -11.05 19.54
C ASN A 138 6.65 -10.51 20.69
N THR A 139 5.33 -10.73 20.67
CA THR A 139 4.44 -10.35 21.79
C THR A 139 4.71 -11.15 23.07
N ARG A 140 5.29 -12.34 22.95
CA ARG A 140 5.66 -13.21 24.09
C ARG A 140 7.06 -12.96 24.63
N LYS A 141 7.89 -12.19 23.92
CA LYS A 141 9.22 -11.84 24.43
C LYS A 141 9.02 -10.92 25.64
N PRO A 142 9.60 -11.24 26.81
CA PRO A 142 9.56 -10.34 27.94
C PRO A 142 10.22 -9.02 27.53
N ALA A 143 9.59 -7.89 27.90
CA ALA A 143 10.02 -6.53 27.54
C ALA A 143 11.48 -6.19 27.91
N VAL A 144 12.11 -7.03 28.75
CA VAL A 144 13.50 -6.91 29.21
C VAL A 144 14.54 -6.99 28.06
N LEU A 145 14.19 -7.54 26.89
CA LEU A 145 15.11 -7.62 25.74
C LEU A 145 15.02 -6.44 24.74
N LEU A 146 14.13 -5.46 24.95
CA LEU A 146 13.97 -4.31 24.07
C LEU A 146 14.73 -3.04 24.53
N LEU A 147 15.51 -3.14 25.61
CA LEU A 147 16.30 -2.04 26.19
C LEU A 147 17.81 -2.32 26.22
N ARG A 148 18.33 -3.13 25.30
CA ARG A 148 19.78 -3.32 25.12
C ARG A 148 20.22 -2.94 23.72
#